data_AF-U1KSJ5-F1
#
_entry.id   AF-U1KSJ5-F1
#
_cell.length_a   1.000
_cell.length_b   1.000
_cell.length_c   1.000
_cell.angle_alpha   90.00
_cell.angle_beta   90.00
_cell.angle_gamma   90.00
#
_symmetry.space_group_name_H-M   'P 1'
#
loop_
_entity.id
_entity.type
_entity.pdbx_description
1 polymer ?
#
loop_
_entity_poly.entity_id
_entity_poly.type
_entity_poly.pdbx_seq_one_letter_code
_entity_poly.pdbx_strand_id
1 'polypeptide(L)'
;MASKTSIALCISLALLSGCQSTDTNSTATATAQPQWITQTPTSDYMIYGVGSAKSSGDLRQTQLAAQESARLELAKQLNVSITGSTTVKQSASAKSMQFHVDELISSTVPTIQLQGVKIEQEFQSGEVAYALAAFNRTEAVMQTELSISSLDTEISQLELQGASKSELLNKAIEVKTLAAKRDKLNAYLLMLQSAQVAAPKAINKQFETSELILNSLSFNVISDHLKHAKVHDLLSSALTNNGITIKSTDADFDLSFRVEWQEIYKAGTYYSIAESYMVVSENGEEKAHFNSKVKAASSYKETAKSNAMSKLADRLSNQLAKFVVSGHS
;
A
#
# COMPACT_ATOMS: atom_id res chain seq x y z
N MET A 1 84.14 -3.69 45.58
CA MET A 1 82.99 -3.79 44.66
C MET A 1 82.11 -4.92 45.20
N ALA A 2 81.25 -4.65 46.18
CA ALA A 2 79.82 -4.27 46.02
C ALA A 2 79.09 -5.30 45.14
N SER A 3 78.12 -6.10 45.60
CA SER A 3 77.08 -5.92 46.63
C SER A 3 76.53 -7.32 47.03
N LYS A 4 76.67 -7.75 48.30
CA LYS A 4 75.59 -7.86 49.34
C LYS A 4 74.35 -8.67 48.88
N THR A 5 74.22 -9.96 49.23
CA THR A 5 73.62 -10.57 50.46
C THR A 5 72.13 -10.25 50.69
N SER A 6 71.26 -11.27 50.69
CA SER A 6 70.60 -11.81 51.92
C SER A 6 69.17 -12.40 51.73
N ILE A 7 68.98 -13.61 52.31
CA ILE A 7 67.82 -14.08 53.13
C ILE A 7 66.52 -14.39 52.35
N ALA A 8 65.70 -15.44 52.55
CA ALA A 8 65.40 -16.43 53.61
C ALA A 8 64.66 -17.62 52.92
N LEU A 9 64.83 -18.91 53.30
CA LEU A 9 64.27 -19.66 54.45
C LEU A 9 62.92 -20.37 54.15
N CYS A 10 62.83 -21.61 54.66
CA CYS A 10 61.68 -22.50 54.90
C CYS A 10 61.40 -23.58 53.81
N ILE A 11 61.65 -24.88 54.05
CA ILE A 11 60.91 -25.83 54.94
C ILE A 11 59.48 -26.00 54.36
N SER A 12 58.97 -27.16 53.90
CA SER A 12 58.98 -28.53 54.44
C SER A 12 58.21 -29.47 53.50
N LEU A 13 58.47 -30.79 53.63
CA LEU A 13 57.56 -31.96 53.70
C LEU A 13 56.12 -31.84 53.14
N ALA A 14 55.42 -32.87 52.68
CA ALA A 14 55.65 -34.25 52.27
C ALA A 14 54.24 -34.85 51.97
N LEU A 15 54.22 -35.99 51.27
CA LEU A 15 53.19 -37.05 51.28
C LEU A 15 51.94 -36.95 50.37
N LEU A 16 51.89 -37.95 49.47
CA LEU A 16 50.78 -38.85 49.09
C LEU A 16 49.34 -38.30 49.04
N SER A 17 48.67 -38.50 47.88
CA SER A 17 47.59 -39.50 47.74
C SER A 17 46.87 -39.43 46.38
N GLY A 18 46.54 -40.60 45.84
CA GLY A 18 45.22 -40.83 45.22
C GLY A 18 45.10 -40.68 43.70
N CYS A 19 45.59 -41.66 42.92
CA CYS A 19 44.92 -42.02 41.67
C CYS A 19 43.72 -42.91 42.02
N GLN A 20 42.50 -42.42 41.81
CA GLN A 20 41.33 -43.27 41.66
C GLN A 20 40.50 -42.76 40.48
N SER A 21 40.22 -43.70 39.59
CA SER A 21 39.59 -43.57 38.29
C SER A 21 38.16 -43.06 38.37
N THR A 22 37.75 -42.29 37.36
CA THR A 22 36.33 -42.21 36.97
C THR A 22 36.26 -42.36 35.47
N ASP A 23 35.50 -43.38 35.06
CA ASP A 23 35.26 -43.78 33.68
C ASP A 23 34.66 -42.63 32.86
N THR A 24 35.41 -42.18 31.85
CA THR A 24 34.91 -41.32 30.79
C THR A 24 34.13 -42.14 29.77
N ASN A 25 32.92 -42.56 30.13
CA ASN A 25 31.88 -42.82 29.15
C ASN A 25 31.36 -41.48 28.59
N SER A 26 32.21 -40.81 27.81
CA SER A 26 31.78 -39.74 26.92
C SER A 26 31.19 -40.37 25.66
N THR A 27 29.96 -40.87 25.75
CA THR A 27 29.11 -41.07 24.58
C THR A 27 28.93 -39.71 23.91
N ALA A 28 29.56 -39.55 22.75
CA ALA A 28 29.34 -38.45 21.84
C ALA A 28 27.84 -38.27 21.58
N THR A 29 27.31 -37.14 22.02
CA THR A 29 25.96 -36.68 21.71
C THR A 29 25.87 -36.47 20.19
N ALA A 30 25.26 -37.43 19.49
CA ALA A 30 24.65 -37.13 18.20
C ALA A 30 23.64 -36.00 18.44
N THR A 31 23.81 -34.85 17.80
CA THR A 31 22.87 -33.74 17.84
C THR A 31 21.52 -34.24 17.35
N ALA A 32 20.65 -34.59 18.29
CA ALA A 32 19.35 -35.17 17.99
C ALA A 32 18.56 -34.19 17.11
N GLN A 33 18.04 -34.69 15.99
CA GLN A 33 17.27 -33.89 15.05
C GLN A 33 16.06 -33.26 15.75
N PRO A 34 15.88 -31.93 15.66
CA PRO A 34 14.74 -31.28 16.27
C PRO A 34 13.40 -31.77 15.71
N GLN A 35 12.43 -32.00 16.61
CA GLN A 35 11.11 -32.51 16.26
C GLN A 35 10.31 -31.56 15.35
N TRP A 36 10.56 -30.25 15.44
CA TRP A 36 9.87 -29.24 14.63
C TRP A 36 10.13 -29.39 13.12
N ILE A 37 11.17 -30.12 12.73
CA ILE A 37 11.48 -30.39 11.32
C ILE A 37 10.44 -31.33 10.71
N THR A 38 9.95 -32.30 11.48
CA THR A 38 8.98 -33.31 11.03
C THR A 38 7.54 -32.98 11.43
N GLN A 39 7.36 -32.19 12.50
CA GLN A 39 6.05 -31.79 13.00
C GLN A 39 6.07 -30.32 13.36
N THR A 40 5.40 -29.49 12.57
CA THR A 40 5.29 -28.05 12.85
C THR A 40 4.60 -27.84 14.20
N PRO A 41 5.19 -27.04 15.10
CA PRO A 41 4.55 -26.71 16.38
C PRO A 41 3.19 -26.03 16.15
N THR A 42 2.23 -26.28 17.03
CA THR A 42 0.90 -25.65 17.01
C THR A 42 0.68 -24.84 18.27
N SER A 43 0.08 -23.66 18.13
CA SER A 43 -0.25 -22.76 19.23
C SER A 43 -1.46 -21.92 18.86
N ASP A 44 -2.25 -21.52 19.85
CA ASP A 44 -3.40 -20.63 19.64
C ASP A 44 -2.98 -19.18 19.35
N TYR A 45 -1.78 -18.78 19.79
CA TYR A 45 -1.29 -17.40 19.71
C TYR A 45 -0.05 -17.23 18.81
N MET A 46 0.63 -18.33 18.45
CA MET A 46 1.77 -18.33 17.52
C MET A 46 1.46 -19.12 16.26
N ILE A 47 1.90 -18.62 15.12
CA ILE A 47 1.92 -19.35 13.85
C ILE A 47 3.37 -19.70 13.53
N TYR A 48 3.60 -20.93 13.08
CA TYR A 48 4.93 -21.43 12.75
C TYR A 48 5.03 -21.84 11.29
N GLY A 49 6.14 -21.49 10.65
CA GLY A 49 6.50 -21.95 9.31
C GLY A 49 7.82 -22.71 9.35
N VAL A 50 7.86 -23.89 8.75
CA VAL A 50 9.10 -24.69 8.65
C VAL A 50 9.60 -24.61 7.21
N GLY A 51 10.80 -24.07 7.03
CA GLY A 51 11.45 -23.96 5.73
C GLY A 51 12.66 -24.88 5.64
N SER A 52 12.99 -25.29 4.42
CA SER A 52 14.23 -26.02 4.15
C SER A 52 14.84 -25.63 2.82
N ALA A 53 16.15 -25.74 2.72
CA ALA A 53 16.89 -25.51 1.48
C ALA A 53 18.06 -26.49 1.37
N LYS A 54 18.31 -26.99 0.16
CA LYS A 54 19.45 -27.85 -0.14
C LYS A 54 20.62 -27.00 -0.64
N SER A 55 21.82 -27.33 -0.18
CA SER A 55 23.06 -26.61 -0.47
C SER A 55 23.51 -26.82 -1.91
N SER A 56 23.92 -25.72 -2.54
CA SER A 56 24.64 -25.70 -3.82
C SER A 56 26.14 -25.39 -3.65
N GLY A 57 26.66 -25.46 -2.41
CA GLY A 57 28.08 -25.23 -2.08
C GLY A 57 28.35 -24.09 -1.10
N ASP A 58 27.41 -23.16 -0.89
CA ASP A 58 27.50 -22.11 0.14
C ASP A 58 26.45 -22.35 1.25
N LEU A 59 26.94 -22.74 2.43
CA LEU A 59 26.11 -23.02 3.60
C LEU A 59 25.34 -21.79 4.10
N ARG A 60 25.92 -20.59 4.01
CA ARG A 60 25.27 -19.37 4.50
C ARG A 60 24.14 -18.96 3.57
N GLN A 61 24.34 -19.08 2.25
CA GLN A 61 23.27 -18.88 1.27
C GLN A 61 22.15 -19.92 1.45
N THR A 62 22.51 -21.17 1.75
CA THR A 62 21.56 -22.25 2.03
C THR A 62 20.71 -21.93 3.27
N GLN A 63 21.32 -21.43 4.35
CA GLN A 63 20.59 -21.03 5.55
C GLN A 63 19.63 -19.87 5.27
N LEU A 64 20.07 -18.83 4.54
CA LEU A 64 19.20 -17.72 4.15
C LEU A 64 18.01 -18.21 3.29
N ALA A 65 18.26 -19.12 2.35
CA ALA A 65 17.20 -19.72 1.55
C ALA A 65 16.20 -20.53 2.41
N ALA A 66 16.67 -21.25 3.42
CA ALA A 66 15.80 -21.95 4.37
C ALA A 66 14.96 -20.98 5.21
N GLN A 67 15.54 -19.86 5.67
CA GLN A 67 14.81 -18.80 6.38
C GLN A 67 13.71 -18.18 5.50
N GLU A 68 14.01 -17.83 4.25
CA GLU A 68 13.02 -17.29 3.31
C GLU A 68 11.92 -18.31 3.00
N SER A 69 12.30 -19.59 2.83
CA SER A 69 11.31 -20.67 2.69
C SER A 69 10.41 -20.79 3.92
N ALA A 70 10.93 -20.59 5.13
CA ALA A 70 10.17 -20.67 6.37
C ALA A 70 9.16 -19.51 6.48
N ARG A 71 9.58 -18.29 6.12
CA ARG A 71 8.70 -17.11 6.02
C ARG A 71 7.58 -17.33 5.00
N LEU A 72 7.92 -17.88 3.83
CA LEU A 72 6.94 -18.18 2.79
C LEU A 72 5.91 -19.21 3.26
N GLU A 73 6.35 -20.26 3.96
CA GLU A 73 5.43 -21.29 4.46
C GLU A 73 4.47 -20.73 5.52
N LEU A 74 4.98 -19.86 6.42
CA LEU A 74 4.15 -19.14 7.37
C LEU A 74 3.11 -18.25 6.67
N ALA A 75 3.52 -17.51 5.63
CA ALA A 75 2.62 -16.68 4.84
C ALA A 75 1.52 -17.49 4.14
N LYS A 76 1.83 -18.69 3.64
CA LYS A 76 0.82 -19.60 3.05
C LYS A 76 -0.23 -20.01 4.08
N GLN A 77 0.18 -20.34 5.31
CA GLN A 77 -0.77 -20.73 6.36
C GLN A 77 -1.78 -19.61 6.67
N LEU A 78 -1.32 -18.37 6.70
CA LEU A 78 -2.18 -17.19 6.85
C LEU A 78 -3.14 -17.03 5.66
N ASN A 79 -2.64 -17.19 4.42
CA ASN A 79 -3.43 -16.95 3.22
C ASN A 79 -4.49 -18.04 2.93
N VAL A 80 -4.18 -19.32 3.21
CA VAL A 80 -5.12 -20.43 3.08
C VAL A 80 -6.35 -20.22 3.97
N SER A 81 -6.17 -19.60 5.14
CA SER A 81 -7.28 -19.30 6.03
C SER A 81 -8.27 -18.26 5.48
N ILE A 82 -7.81 -17.29 4.69
CA ILE A 82 -8.67 -16.21 4.17
C ILE A 82 -9.61 -16.74 3.08
N THR A 83 -9.11 -17.65 2.24
CA THR A 83 -9.83 -18.18 1.08
C THR A 83 -11.06 -18.99 1.50
N GLY A 84 -11.06 -19.57 2.71
CA GLY A 84 -12.22 -20.26 3.28
C GLY A 84 -13.34 -19.34 3.81
N SER A 85 -13.09 -18.03 3.94
CA SER A 85 -13.96 -17.09 4.68
C SER A 85 -14.52 -15.92 3.84
N THR A 86 -14.12 -15.77 2.58
CA THR A 86 -14.43 -14.55 1.81
C THR A 86 -15.73 -14.66 1.00
N THR A 87 -16.77 -13.96 1.47
CA THR A 87 -17.95 -13.58 0.65
C THR A 87 -17.75 -12.15 0.15
N VAL A 88 -17.63 -11.99 -1.18
CA VAL A 88 -17.38 -10.70 -1.83
C VAL A 88 -18.63 -9.81 -1.74
N LYS A 89 -18.55 -8.67 -1.04
CA LYS A 89 -19.54 -7.59 -1.17
C LYS A 89 -19.13 -6.70 -2.33
N GLN A 90 -19.75 -6.91 -3.49
CA GLN A 90 -19.59 -6.06 -4.66
C GLN A 90 -20.83 -5.17 -4.77
N SER A 91 -20.69 -3.91 -4.40
CA SER A 91 -21.72 -2.91 -4.69
C SER A 91 -21.06 -1.53 -4.78
N ALA A 92 -20.59 -1.20 -5.97
CA ALA A 92 -20.46 0.19 -6.39
C ALA A 92 -20.78 0.25 -7.89
N SER A 93 -21.64 1.19 -8.29
CA SER A 93 -21.78 1.55 -9.69
C SER A 93 -20.42 2.08 -10.16
N ALA A 94 -19.78 1.37 -11.09
CA ALA A 94 -18.40 1.63 -11.55
C ALA A 94 -18.19 2.97 -12.30
N LYS A 95 -19.08 3.95 -12.11
CA LYS A 95 -19.12 5.24 -12.83
C LYS A 95 -19.31 6.47 -11.92
N SER A 96 -19.33 6.31 -10.59
CA SER A 96 -19.45 7.47 -9.69
C SER A 96 -18.07 8.11 -9.42
N MET A 97 -18.04 9.42 -9.13
CA MET A 97 -16.81 10.10 -8.70
C MET A 97 -16.21 9.42 -7.47
N GLN A 98 -17.05 9.02 -6.53
CA GLN A 98 -16.67 8.22 -5.37
C GLN A 98 -15.89 6.96 -5.75
N PHE A 99 -16.36 6.19 -6.74
CA PHE A 99 -15.66 4.96 -7.14
C PHE A 99 -14.23 5.25 -7.61
N HIS A 100 -14.03 6.28 -8.43
CA HIS A 100 -12.71 6.66 -8.91
C HIS A 100 -11.81 7.22 -7.81
N VAL A 101 -12.38 8.01 -6.89
CA VAL A 101 -11.67 8.51 -5.70
C VAL A 101 -11.22 7.35 -4.82
N ASP A 102 -12.14 6.43 -4.51
CA ASP A 102 -11.86 5.25 -3.67
C ASP A 102 -10.82 4.33 -4.33
N GLU A 103 -10.88 4.14 -5.66
CA GLU A 103 -9.89 3.39 -6.44
C GLU A 103 -8.49 4.04 -6.37
N LEU A 104 -8.39 5.34 -6.63
CA LEU A 104 -7.12 6.07 -6.60
C LEU A 104 -6.51 6.09 -5.19
N ILE A 105 -7.31 6.34 -4.16
CA ILE A 105 -6.87 6.30 -2.75
C ILE A 105 -6.39 4.89 -2.41
N SER A 106 -7.19 3.85 -2.71
CA SER A 106 -6.84 2.46 -2.43
C SER A 106 -5.55 2.01 -3.12
N SER A 107 -5.26 2.54 -4.32
CA SER A 107 -4.01 2.28 -5.05
C SER A 107 -2.79 2.97 -4.43
N THR A 108 -2.99 4.08 -3.71
CA THR A 108 -1.92 4.87 -3.09
C THR A 108 -1.61 4.40 -1.67
N VAL A 109 -2.61 3.87 -0.95
CA VAL A 109 -2.43 3.30 0.40
C VAL A 109 -1.61 2.00 0.30
N PRO A 110 -0.41 1.94 0.91
CA PRO A 110 0.43 0.75 0.84
C PRO A 110 -0.29 -0.49 1.38
N THR A 111 0.00 -1.64 0.78
CA THR A 111 -0.47 -2.92 1.30
C THR A 111 0.28 -3.25 2.59
N ILE A 112 -0.44 -3.70 3.62
CA ILE A 112 0.16 -4.14 4.88
C ILE A 112 0.93 -5.43 4.61
N GLN A 113 2.21 -5.43 4.94
CA GLN A 113 3.05 -6.62 4.91
C GLN A 113 3.05 -7.29 6.28
N LEU A 114 3.25 -8.60 6.30
CA LEU A 114 3.41 -9.36 7.54
C LEU A 114 4.71 -8.93 8.23
N GLN A 115 4.59 -8.17 9.31
CA GLN A 115 5.72 -7.73 10.13
C GLN A 115 5.84 -8.57 11.39
N GLY A 116 7.04 -8.69 11.95
CA GLY A 116 7.27 -9.40 13.22
C GLY A 116 7.48 -10.91 13.11
N VAL A 117 7.71 -11.45 11.91
CA VAL A 117 8.17 -12.84 11.75
C VAL A 117 9.61 -12.97 12.24
N LYS A 118 9.84 -13.87 13.20
CA LYS A 118 11.15 -14.16 13.78
C LYS A 118 11.60 -15.56 13.37
N ILE A 119 12.91 -15.75 13.21
CA ILE A 119 13.50 -17.08 13.10
C ILE A 119 13.82 -17.53 14.51
N GLU A 120 13.06 -18.49 15.03
CA GLU A 120 13.22 -18.99 16.40
C GLU A 120 14.34 -20.03 16.49
N GLN A 121 14.43 -20.90 15.49
CA GLN A 121 15.37 -22.02 15.48
C GLN A 121 15.89 -22.30 14.08
N GLU A 122 17.12 -22.80 14.04
CA GLU A 122 17.80 -23.21 12.82
C GLU A 122 18.46 -24.56 13.06
N PHE A 123 18.51 -25.39 12.03
CA PHE A 123 19.17 -26.68 12.10
C PHE A 123 19.77 -27.04 10.76
N GLN A 124 20.90 -27.73 10.78
CA GLN A 124 21.55 -28.22 9.58
C GLN A 124 21.75 -29.73 9.67
N SER A 125 21.36 -30.45 8.61
CA SER A 125 21.59 -31.89 8.45
C SER A 125 22.22 -32.15 7.09
N GLY A 126 23.53 -32.41 7.08
CA GLY A 126 24.30 -32.58 5.85
C GLY A 126 24.22 -31.35 4.94
N GLU A 127 23.71 -31.56 3.72
CA GLU A 127 23.52 -30.52 2.71
C GLU A 127 22.19 -29.75 2.87
N VAL A 128 21.35 -30.07 3.85
CA VAL A 128 20.05 -29.41 4.01
C VAL A 128 20.06 -28.51 5.24
N ALA A 129 19.72 -27.24 5.03
CA ALA A 129 19.44 -26.29 6.09
C ALA A 129 17.93 -26.23 6.34
N TYR A 130 17.55 -26.06 7.61
CA TYR A 130 16.19 -25.91 8.09
C TYR A 130 16.08 -24.64 8.92
N ALA A 131 14.93 -23.98 8.84
CA ALA A 131 14.60 -22.83 9.66
C ALA A 131 13.15 -22.92 10.16
N LEU A 132 12.95 -22.53 11.41
CA LEU A 132 11.64 -22.38 12.04
C LEU A 132 11.34 -20.89 12.18
N ALA A 133 10.41 -20.40 11.37
CA ALA A 133 9.84 -19.08 11.50
C ALA A 133 8.66 -19.12 12.48
N ALA A 134 8.54 -18.10 13.33
CA ALA A 134 7.41 -17.92 14.23
C ALA A 134 6.85 -16.50 14.14
N PHE A 135 5.55 -16.38 14.37
CA PHE A 135 4.82 -15.13 14.31
C PHE A 135 3.78 -15.07 15.43
N ASN A 136 3.82 -14.00 16.22
CA ASN A 136 2.88 -13.77 17.32
C ASN A 136 1.61 -13.11 16.79
N ARG A 137 0.58 -13.93 16.61
CA ARG A 137 -0.73 -13.49 16.10
C ARG A 137 -1.42 -12.54 17.07
N THR A 138 -1.42 -12.86 18.37
CA THR A 138 -2.11 -12.06 19.39
C THR A 138 -1.53 -10.65 19.48
N GLU A 139 -0.20 -10.55 19.46
CA GLU A 139 0.49 -9.27 19.43
C GLU A 139 0.17 -8.49 18.15
N ALA A 140 0.20 -9.13 16.98
CA ALA A 140 -0.14 -8.48 15.72
C ALA A 140 -1.60 -7.99 15.68
N VAL A 141 -2.56 -8.78 16.20
CA VAL A 141 -3.97 -8.38 16.32
C VAL A 141 -4.10 -7.15 17.22
N MET A 142 -3.53 -7.19 18.43
CA MET A 142 -3.57 -6.08 19.38
C MET A 142 -2.97 -4.80 18.79
N GLN A 143 -1.81 -4.87 18.14
CA GLN A 143 -1.19 -3.71 17.49
C GLN A 143 -2.03 -3.16 16.34
N THR A 144 -2.70 -4.04 15.59
CA THR A 144 -3.60 -3.65 14.50
C THR A 144 -4.84 -2.94 15.04
N GLU A 145 -5.44 -3.43 16.12
CA GLU A 145 -6.58 -2.80 16.81
C GLU A 145 -6.21 -1.41 17.37
N LEU A 146 -5.03 -1.30 18.01
CA LEU A 146 -4.51 -0.01 18.48
C LEU A 146 -4.30 0.97 17.31
N SER A 147 -3.79 0.49 16.18
CA SER A 147 -3.61 1.31 14.97
C SER A 147 -4.97 1.79 14.42
N ILE A 148 -6.00 0.93 14.42
CA ILE A 148 -7.37 1.32 14.04
C ILE A 148 -7.89 2.38 15.01
N SER A 149 -7.70 2.21 16.31
CA SER A 149 -8.13 3.20 17.31
C SER A 149 -7.41 4.55 17.14
N SER A 150 -6.14 4.55 16.75
CA SER A 150 -5.40 5.77 16.43
C SER A 150 -5.99 6.47 15.21
N LEU A 151 -6.27 5.72 14.13
CA LEU A 151 -6.93 6.28 12.95
C LEU A 151 -8.33 6.82 13.28
N ASP A 152 -9.12 6.12 14.10
CA ASP A 152 -10.43 6.61 14.52
C ASP A 152 -10.31 7.93 15.31
N THR A 153 -9.23 8.08 16.10
CA THR A 153 -8.93 9.34 16.79
C THR A 153 -8.55 10.45 15.80
N GLU A 154 -7.67 10.17 14.84
CA GLU A 154 -7.29 11.12 13.78
C GLU A 154 -8.51 11.57 12.96
N ILE A 155 -9.35 10.63 12.53
CA ILE A 155 -10.58 10.90 11.79
C ILE A 155 -11.52 11.79 12.64
N SER A 156 -11.66 11.50 13.93
CA SER A 156 -12.52 12.29 14.82
C SER A 156 -12.09 13.76 14.98
N GLN A 157 -10.80 14.05 14.80
CA GLN A 157 -10.25 15.40 14.88
C GLN A 157 -10.44 16.20 13.59
N LEU A 158 -10.78 15.55 12.48
CA LEU A 158 -11.04 16.21 11.21
C LEU A 158 -12.44 16.84 11.19
N GLU A 159 -12.47 18.16 11.21
CA GLU A 159 -13.70 18.92 11.04
C GLU A 159 -13.98 19.12 9.54
N LEU A 160 -15.03 18.46 9.03
CA LEU A 160 -15.52 18.63 7.65
C LEU A 160 -16.30 19.94 7.47
N GLN A 161 -15.64 21.04 7.81
CA GLN A 161 -16.08 22.44 7.67
C GLN A 161 -14.93 23.24 7.10
N GLY A 162 -15.20 24.30 6.35
CA GLY A 162 -14.16 25.09 5.69
C GLY A 162 -14.70 26.37 5.09
N ALA A 163 -13.82 27.33 4.85
CA ALA A 163 -14.16 28.61 4.25
C ALA A 163 -14.36 28.48 2.72
N SER A 164 -13.78 27.45 2.09
CA SER A 164 -13.88 27.19 0.66
C SER A 164 -14.24 25.73 0.33
N LYS A 165 -14.70 25.50 -0.90
CA LYS A 165 -15.01 24.17 -1.46
C LYS A 165 -13.74 23.37 -1.68
N SER A 166 -12.64 24.01 -2.07
CA SER A 166 -11.32 23.37 -2.13
C SER A 166 -10.88 22.84 -0.76
N GLU A 167 -11.06 23.63 0.30
CA GLU A 167 -10.70 23.22 1.66
C GLU A 167 -11.56 22.02 2.11
N LEU A 168 -12.88 22.09 1.89
CA LEU A 168 -13.81 21.00 2.19
C LEU A 168 -13.47 19.72 1.41
N LEU A 169 -13.13 19.84 0.13
CA LEU A 169 -12.69 18.73 -0.71
C LEU A 169 -11.44 18.06 -0.11
N ASN A 170 -10.40 18.84 0.21
CA ASN A 170 -9.16 18.31 0.77
C ASN A 170 -9.41 17.54 2.08
N LYS A 171 -10.23 18.09 2.98
CA LYS A 171 -10.57 17.40 4.24
C LYS A 171 -11.41 16.14 4.02
N ALA A 172 -12.33 16.15 3.06
CA ALA A 172 -13.11 14.95 2.71
C ALA A 172 -12.21 13.83 2.16
N ILE A 173 -11.24 14.18 1.32
CA ILE A 173 -10.24 13.24 0.79
C ILE A 173 -9.33 12.69 1.90
N GLU A 174 -8.94 13.53 2.86
CA GLU A 174 -8.16 13.09 4.01
C GLU A 174 -8.92 12.04 4.82
N VAL A 175 -10.21 12.29 5.12
CA VAL A 175 -11.08 11.30 5.78
C VAL A 175 -11.17 10.01 4.97
N LYS A 176 -11.38 10.08 3.65
CA LYS A 176 -11.43 8.88 2.78
C LYS A 176 -10.10 8.13 2.76
N THR A 177 -8.98 8.84 2.83
CA THR A 177 -7.64 8.25 2.90
C THR A 177 -7.43 7.49 4.20
N LEU A 178 -7.83 8.07 5.34
CA LEU A 178 -7.78 7.41 6.64
C LEU A 178 -8.75 6.22 6.68
N ALA A 179 -9.94 6.34 6.09
CA ALA A 179 -10.90 5.24 5.95
C ALA A 179 -10.29 4.06 5.17
N ALA A 180 -9.65 4.33 4.04
CA ALA A 180 -8.98 3.29 3.26
C ALA A 180 -7.85 2.59 4.05
N LYS A 181 -7.06 3.33 4.84
CA LYS A 181 -6.06 2.75 5.75
C LYS A 181 -6.71 1.84 6.80
N ARG A 182 -7.81 2.30 7.40
CA ARG A 182 -8.60 1.54 8.38
C ARG A 182 -9.14 0.24 7.78
N ASP A 183 -9.62 0.28 6.55
CA ASP A 183 -10.11 -0.90 5.84
C ASP A 183 -9.00 -1.92 5.55
N LYS A 184 -7.79 -1.45 5.19
CA LYS A 184 -6.63 -2.34 5.05
C LYS A 184 -6.28 -3.02 6.37
N LEU A 185 -6.31 -2.30 7.49
CA LEU A 185 -6.06 -2.88 8.83
C LEU A 185 -7.14 -3.90 9.19
N ASN A 186 -8.42 -3.63 8.90
CA ASN A 186 -9.50 -4.60 9.08
C ASN A 186 -9.36 -5.84 8.18
N ALA A 187 -8.89 -5.66 6.94
CA ALA A 187 -8.57 -6.79 6.05
C ALA A 187 -7.39 -7.61 6.60
N TYR A 188 -6.41 -6.94 7.22
CA TYR A 188 -5.31 -7.60 7.91
C TYR A 188 -5.79 -8.36 9.16
N LEU A 189 -6.73 -7.83 9.95
CA LEU A 189 -7.36 -8.58 11.05
C LEU A 189 -8.02 -9.88 10.56
N LEU A 190 -8.74 -9.83 9.43
CA LEU A 190 -9.31 -11.03 8.83
C LEU A 190 -8.22 -12.03 8.39
N MET A 191 -7.10 -11.56 7.85
CA MET A 191 -5.92 -12.40 7.55
C MET A 191 -5.38 -13.09 8.79
N LEU A 192 -5.41 -12.40 9.93
CA LEU A 192 -5.01 -12.93 11.23
C LEU A 192 -6.09 -13.79 11.90
N GLN A 193 -7.20 -14.08 11.21
CA GLN A 193 -8.38 -14.80 11.73
C GLN A 193 -9.05 -14.10 12.93
N SER A 194 -8.92 -12.77 13.02
CA SER A 194 -9.60 -11.95 14.04
C SER A 194 -10.84 -11.28 13.46
N ALA A 195 -11.77 -10.91 14.35
CA ALA A 195 -12.91 -10.09 13.98
C ALA A 195 -12.47 -8.68 13.56
N GLN A 196 -13.21 -8.08 12.64
CA GLN A 196 -13.00 -6.68 12.26
C GLN A 196 -13.47 -5.75 13.37
N VAL A 197 -12.84 -4.57 13.46
CA VAL A 197 -13.25 -3.51 14.37
C VAL A 197 -14.30 -2.64 13.67
N ALA A 198 -15.54 -2.72 14.14
CA ALA A 198 -16.63 -1.87 13.65
C ALA A 198 -16.33 -0.39 13.93
N ALA A 199 -16.60 0.47 12.94
CA ALA A 199 -16.45 1.91 13.12
C ALA A 199 -17.51 2.46 14.09
N PRO A 200 -17.12 3.33 15.05
CA PRO A 200 -18.08 4.04 15.88
C PRO A 200 -19.06 4.88 15.05
N LYS A 201 -20.27 5.13 15.57
CA LYS A 201 -21.31 5.91 14.86
C LYS A 201 -20.82 7.29 14.41
N ALA A 202 -20.01 7.96 15.22
CA ALA A 202 -19.45 9.26 14.88
C ALA A 202 -18.51 9.20 13.66
N ILE A 203 -17.69 8.14 13.58
CA ILE A 203 -16.76 7.91 12.47
C ILE A 203 -17.53 7.55 11.20
N ASN A 204 -18.55 6.68 11.30
CA ASN A 204 -19.43 6.39 10.15
C ASN A 204 -20.10 7.66 9.60
N LYS A 205 -20.54 8.56 10.48
CA LYS A 205 -21.10 9.85 10.06
C LYS A 205 -20.08 10.71 9.32
N GLN A 206 -18.81 10.71 9.74
CA GLN A 206 -17.75 11.42 9.01
C GLN A 206 -17.49 10.79 7.63
N PHE A 207 -17.53 9.46 7.51
CA PHE A 207 -17.46 8.78 6.22
C PHE A 207 -18.62 9.21 5.30
N GLU A 208 -19.86 9.12 5.77
CA GLU A 208 -21.04 9.56 5.03
C GLU A 208 -20.96 11.04 4.63
N THR A 209 -20.50 11.91 5.54
CA THR A 209 -20.36 13.35 5.26
C THR A 209 -19.29 13.60 4.20
N SER A 210 -18.14 12.90 4.27
CA SER A 210 -17.10 13.02 3.25
C SER A 210 -17.59 12.60 1.86
N GLU A 211 -18.44 11.57 1.79
CA GLU A 211 -19.06 11.11 0.54
C GLU A 211 -20.06 12.13 -0.01
N LEU A 212 -20.89 12.73 0.84
CA LEU A 212 -21.80 13.78 0.44
C LEU A 212 -21.05 15.00 -0.10
N ILE A 213 -19.93 15.40 0.51
CA ILE A 213 -19.09 16.50 0.02
C ILE A 213 -18.62 16.17 -1.40
N LEU A 214 -17.98 15.02 -1.61
CA LEU A 214 -17.45 14.62 -2.93
C LEU A 214 -18.54 14.58 -4.00
N ASN A 215 -19.68 13.98 -3.70
CA ASN A 215 -20.78 13.86 -4.65
C ASN A 215 -21.52 15.19 -4.91
N SER A 216 -21.37 16.18 -4.04
CA SER A 216 -21.96 17.51 -4.21
C SER A 216 -21.15 18.45 -5.09
N LEU A 217 -19.89 18.13 -5.37
CA LEU A 217 -18.99 18.99 -6.14
C LEU A 217 -19.47 19.15 -7.57
N SER A 218 -19.51 20.40 -8.01
CA SER A 218 -19.93 20.78 -9.35
C SER A 218 -18.90 21.66 -10.05
N PHE A 219 -18.76 21.43 -11.35
CA PHE A 219 -17.79 22.11 -12.20
C PHE A 219 -18.47 22.77 -13.38
N ASN A 220 -17.97 23.92 -13.79
CA ASN A 220 -18.35 24.61 -15.01
C ASN A 220 -17.21 24.49 -16.02
N VAL A 221 -17.52 24.13 -17.26
CA VAL A 221 -16.50 23.95 -18.31
C VAL A 221 -16.50 25.18 -19.21
N ILE A 222 -15.36 25.87 -19.29
CA ILE A 222 -15.23 27.12 -20.03
C ILE A 222 -14.18 26.95 -21.13
N SER A 223 -14.59 27.16 -22.38
CA SER A 223 -13.67 27.23 -23.51
C SER A 223 -13.23 28.67 -23.78
N ASP A 224 -11.95 28.91 -24.04
CA ASP A 224 -11.42 30.21 -24.46
C ASP A 224 -12.01 30.75 -25.78
N HIS A 225 -12.52 29.87 -26.65
CA HIS A 225 -13.03 30.24 -27.97
C HIS A 225 -14.08 29.25 -28.49
N LEU A 226 -15.08 29.76 -29.22
CA LEU A 226 -16.13 28.97 -29.90
C LEU A 226 -15.62 27.80 -30.77
N LYS A 227 -14.38 27.87 -31.30
CA LYS A 227 -13.78 26.80 -32.11
C LYS A 227 -13.52 25.52 -31.29
N HIS A 228 -13.57 25.62 -29.96
CA HIS A 228 -13.37 24.52 -29.02
C HIS A 228 -14.68 23.92 -28.50
N ALA A 229 -15.85 24.34 -29.00
CA ALA A 229 -17.16 23.82 -28.57
C ALA A 229 -17.24 22.28 -28.58
N LYS A 230 -16.71 21.63 -29.62
CA LYS A 230 -16.70 20.17 -29.69
C LYS A 230 -15.81 19.52 -28.61
N VAL A 231 -14.70 20.15 -28.24
CA VAL A 231 -13.85 19.67 -27.13
C VAL A 231 -14.57 19.90 -25.79
N HIS A 232 -15.25 21.03 -25.63
CA HIS A 232 -16.10 21.30 -24.47
C HIS A 232 -17.14 20.19 -24.28
N ASP A 233 -17.88 19.81 -25.32
CA ASP A 233 -18.93 18.79 -25.22
C ASP A 233 -18.36 17.41 -24.88
N LEU A 234 -17.24 17.03 -25.51
CA LEU A 234 -16.57 15.77 -25.23
C LEU A 234 -15.99 15.72 -23.81
N LEU A 235 -15.41 16.84 -23.35
CA LEU A 235 -14.89 16.95 -21.99
C LEU A 235 -16.02 16.86 -20.97
N SER A 236 -17.09 17.64 -21.14
CA SER A 236 -18.27 17.58 -20.27
C SER A 236 -18.86 16.17 -20.21
N SER A 237 -18.96 15.48 -21.35
CA SER A 237 -19.40 14.09 -21.40
C SER A 237 -18.45 13.14 -20.67
N ALA A 238 -17.13 13.27 -20.88
CA ALA A 238 -16.13 12.47 -20.18
C ALA A 238 -16.18 12.69 -18.66
N LEU A 239 -16.34 13.94 -18.21
CA LEU A 239 -16.45 14.29 -16.80
C LEU A 239 -17.72 13.67 -16.18
N THR A 240 -18.89 13.84 -16.82
CA THR A 240 -20.14 13.23 -16.33
C THR A 240 -20.09 11.70 -16.34
N ASN A 241 -19.40 11.08 -17.30
CA ASN A 241 -19.18 9.64 -17.32
C ASN A 241 -18.31 9.14 -16.15
N ASN A 242 -17.45 10.00 -15.61
CA ASN A 242 -16.67 9.75 -14.39
C ASN A 242 -17.42 10.21 -13.11
N GLY A 243 -18.72 10.51 -13.22
CA GLY A 243 -19.57 10.90 -12.10
C GLY A 243 -19.36 12.33 -11.61
N ILE A 244 -18.71 13.19 -12.42
CA ILE A 244 -18.51 14.60 -12.11
C ILE A 244 -19.71 15.42 -12.55
N THR A 245 -20.28 16.18 -11.62
CA THR A 245 -21.44 17.03 -11.89
C THR A 245 -21.01 18.28 -12.66
N ILE A 246 -21.57 18.48 -13.86
CA ILE A 246 -21.34 19.69 -14.65
C ILE A 246 -22.54 20.62 -14.55
N LYS A 247 -22.29 21.91 -14.29
CA LYS A 247 -23.29 22.99 -14.27
C LYS A 247 -22.81 24.16 -15.12
N SER A 248 -23.74 24.82 -15.80
CA SER A 248 -23.42 26.00 -16.63
C SER A 248 -23.33 27.32 -15.86
N THR A 249 -23.91 27.37 -14.65
CA THR A 249 -23.86 28.51 -13.72
C THR A 249 -23.81 28.01 -12.29
N ASP A 250 -23.31 28.84 -11.36
CA ASP A 250 -23.24 28.55 -9.91
C ASP A 250 -22.58 27.20 -9.58
N ALA A 251 -21.51 26.87 -10.34
CA ALA A 251 -20.65 25.74 -10.04
C ALA A 251 -19.67 26.08 -8.91
N ASP A 252 -19.15 25.06 -8.22
CA ASP A 252 -18.14 25.24 -7.18
C ASP A 252 -16.76 25.60 -7.78
N PHE A 253 -16.48 25.12 -9.00
CA PHE A 253 -15.22 25.33 -9.71
C PHE A 253 -15.44 25.66 -11.18
N ASP A 254 -14.54 26.47 -11.73
CA ASP A 254 -14.43 26.72 -13.17
C ASP A 254 -13.25 25.95 -13.76
N LEU A 255 -13.48 25.29 -14.89
CA LEU A 255 -12.51 24.55 -15.70
C LEU A 255 -12.29 25.29 -17.01
N SER A 256 -11.36 26.24 -16.99
CA SER A 256 -11.01 27.01 -18.18
C SER A 256 -10.00 26.25 -19.02
N PHE A 257 -10.27 26.04 -20.31
CA PHE A 257 -9.33 25.35 -21.20
C PHE A 257 -9.16 26.02 -22.56
N ARG A 258 -7.96 25.83 -23.13
CA ARG A 258 -7.62 26.16 -24.51
C ARG A 258 -6.92 24.97 -25.18
N VAL A 259 -7.03 24.89 -26.50
CA VAL A 259 -6.41 23.83 -27.30
C VAL A 259 -5.71 24.40 -28.53
N GLU A 260 -4.47 23.98 -28.73
CA GLU A 260 -3.69 24.27 -29.92
C GLU A 260 -3.60 23.01 -30.80
N TRP A 261 -3.82 23.19 -32.10
CA TRP A 261 -3.90 22.09 -33.06
C TRP A 261 -2.75 22.15 -34.06
N GLN A 262 -2.15 20.99 -34.30
CA GLN A 262 -1.21 20.79 -35.40
C GLN A 262 -1.71 19.63 -36.27
N GLU A 263 -1.91 19.91 -37.55
CA GLU A 263 -2.36 18.94 -38.54
C GLU A 263 -1.20 18.59 -39.48
N ILE A 264 -0.89 17.30 -39.62
CA ILE A 264 0.22 16.81 -40.46
C ILE A 264 -0.33 15.76 -41.41
N TYR A 265 -0.02 15.87 -42.70
CA TYR A 265 -0.31 14.83 -43.69
C TYR A 265 0.99 14.15 -44.13
N LYS A 266 1.07 12.82 -43.98
CA LYS A 266 2.24 12.06 -44.40
C LYS A 266 1.82 10.68 -44.91
N ALA A 267 2.24 10.34 -46.13
CA ALA A 267 2.04 9.02 -46.74
C ALA A 267 0.60 8.50 -46.65
N GLY A 268 -0.39 9.30 -47.08
CA GLY A 268 -1.79 8.90 -47.05
C GLY A 268 -2.47 8.95 -45.68
N THR A 269 -1.74 9.31 -44.62
CA THR A 269 -2.26 9.39 -43.25
C THR A 269 -2.31 10.83 -42.77
N TYR A 270 -3.46 11.24 -42.25
CA TYR A 270 -3.62 12.48 -41.50
C TYR A 270 -3.32 12.22 -40.03
N TYR A 271 -2.48 13.07 -39.45
CA TYR A 271 -2.21 13.13 -38.03
C TYR A 271 -2.76 14.43 -37.47
N SER A 272 -3.48 14.33 -36.36
CA SER A 272 -3.92 15.47 -35.58
C SER A 272 -3.25 15.42 -34.22
N ILE A 273 -2.52 16.47 -33.88
CA ILE A 273 -1.87 16.64 -32.58
C ILE A 273 -2.58 17.79 -31.89
N ALA A 274 -3.00 17.56 -30.65
CA ALA A 274 -3.66 18.55 -29.81
C ALA A 274 -2.82 18.78 -28.56
N GLU A 275 -2.57 20.04 -28.24
CA GLU A 275 -1.92 20.48 -27.01
C GLU A 275 -2.91 21.35 -26.22
N SER A 276 -3.26 20.93 -25.02
CA SER A 276 -4.23 21.60 -24.17
C SER A 276 -3.59 22.21 -22.94
N TYR A 277 -4.15 23.34 -22.52
CA TYR A 277 -3.88 23.98 -21.25
C TYR A 277 -5.22 24.13 -20.54
N MET A 278 -5.35 23.56 -19.35
CA MET A 278 -6.53 23.63 -18.50
C MET A 278 -6.17 24.25 -17.16
N VAL A 279 -7.03 25.12 -16.65
CA VAL A 279 -6.91 25.76 -15.33
C VAL A 279 -8.18 25.46 -14.55
N VAL A 280 -8.00 25.01 -13.30
CA VAL A 280 -9.06 24.86 -12.31
C VAL A 280 -9.02 26.10 -11.42
N SER A 281 -10.13 26.81 -11.32
CA SER A 281 -10.25 27.96 -10.43
C SER A 281 -11.47 27.87 -9.52
N GLU A 282 -11.34 28.43 -8.33
CA GLU A 282 -12.40 28.62 -7.35
C GLU A 282 -12.49 30.11 -7.04
N ASN A 283 -13.66 30.72 -7.22
CA ASN A 283 -13.86 32.17 -6.99
C ASN A 283 -12.83 33.07 -7.72
N GLY A 284 -12.38 32.64 -8.92
CA GLY A 284 -11.38 33.35 -9.72
C GLY A 284 -9.92 33.13 -9.31
N GLU A 285 -9.65 32.36 -8.26
CA GLU A 285 -8.30 31.98 -7.85
C GLU A 285 -7.92 30.63 -8.46
N GLU A 286 -6.76 30.55 -9.13
CA GLU A 286 -6.23 29.30 -9.67
C GLU A 286 -5.89 28.32 -8.53
N LYS A 287 -6.41 27.10 -8.62
CA LYS A 287 -6.14 25.99 -7.70
C LYS A 287 -5.27 24.91 -8.33
N ALA A 288 -5.33 24.76 -9.65
CA ALA A 288 -4.45 23.85 -10.39
C ALA A 288 -4.41 24.21 -11.88
N HIS A 289 -3.37 23.72 -12.56
CA HIS A 289 -3.31 23.70 -14.02
C HIS A 289 -2.83 22.35 -14.56
N PHE A 290 -3.27 22.00 -15.77
CA PHE A 290 -2.88 20.78 -16.46
C PHE A 290 -2.51 21.08 -17.90
N ASN A 291 -1.38 20.54 -18.31
CA ASN A 291 -0.95 20.54 -19.71
C ASN A 291 -1.02 19.11 -20.25
N SER A 292 -1.52 18.97 -21.48
CA SER A 292 -1.73 17.66 -22.07
C SER A 292 -1.49 17.67 -23.57
N LYS A 293 -0.81 16.64 -24.08
CA LYS A 293 -0.57 16.48 -25.52
C LYS A 293 -1.00 15.13 -26.02
N VAL A 294 -1.92 15.11 -26.98
CA VAL A 294 -2.41 13.88 -27.59
C VAL A 294 -2.17 13.88 -29.10
N LYS A 295 -2.06 12.68 -29.66
CA LYS A 295 -1.93 12.46 -31.10
C LYS A 295 -2.90 11.37 -31.53
N ALA A 296 -3.58 11.60 -32.64
CA ALA A 296 -4.35 10.59 -33.34
C ALA A 296 -4.05 10.62 -34.84
N ALA A 297 -4.35 9.50 -35.49
CA ALA A 297 -4.11 9.31 -36.91
C ALA A 297 -5.34 8.68 -37.56
N SER A 298 -5.57 8.99 -38.83
CA SER A 298 -6.59 8.35 -39.66
C SER A 298 -6.27 8.58 -41.15
N SER A 299 -6.82 7.74 -42.03
CA SER A 299 -6.88 8.01 -43.47
C SER A 299 -7.74 9.22 -43.81
N TYR A 300 -8.62 9.65 -42.91
CA TYR A 300 -9.49 10.82 -43.08
C TYR A 300 -9.14 11.93 -42.09
N LYS A 301 -9.00 13.16 -42.61
CA LYS A 301 -8.61 14.35 -41.83
C LYS A 301 -9.51 14.57 -40.60
N GLU A 302 -10.82 14.64 -40.80
CA GLU A 302 -11.78 14.92 -39.73
C GLU A 302 -11.85 13.80 -38.69
N THR A 303 -11.67 12.55 -39.11
CA THR A 303 -11.60 11.41 -38.19
C THR A 303 -10.34 11.47 -37.33
N ALA A 304 -9.18 11.80 -37.91
CA ALA A 304 -7.94 11.98 -37.14
C ALA A 304 -8.12 13.06 -36.07
N LYS A 305 -8.75 14.19 -36.43
CA LYS A 305 -9.05 15.29 -35.51
C LYS A 305 -10.05 14.89 -34.43
N SER A 306 -11.17 14.27 -34.79
CA SER A 306 -12.17 13.81 -33.82
C SER A 306 -11.60 12.79 -32.83
N ASN A 307 -10.78 11.85 -33.30
CA ASN A 307 -10.10 10.88 -32.42
C ASN A 307 -9.12 11.58 -31.45
N ALA A 308 -8.42 12.62 -31.90
CA ALA A 308 -7.57 13.41 -31.03
C ALA A 308 -8.40 14.19 -30.00
N MET A 309 -9.55 14.77 -30.38
CA MET A 309 -10.45 15.46 -29.45
C MET A 309 -10.97 14.53 -28.35
N SER A 310 -11.45 13.33 -28.68
CA SER A 310 -11.92 12.35 -27.69
C SER A 310 -10.80 11.93 -26.74
N LYS A 311 -9.62 11.59 -27.27
CA LYS A 311 -8.44 11.26 -26.44
C LYS A 311 -8.02 12.40 -25.53
N LEU A 312 -8.15 13.65 -25.97
CA LEU A 312 -7.84 14.83 -25.18
C LEU A 312 -8.83 14.99 -24.02
N ALA A 313 -10.13 14.91 -24.31
CA ALA A 313 -11.19 14.98 -23.33
C ALA A 313 -11.04 13.90 -22.24
N ASP A 314 -10.81 12.65 -22.64
CA ASP A 314 -10.57 11.55 -21.70
C ASP A 314 -9.36 11.81 -20.81
N ARG A 315 -8.26 12.30 -21.40
CA ARG A 315 -7.03 12.59 -20.65
C ARG A 315 -7.21 13.73 -19.65
N LEU A 316 -7.87 14.81 -20.06
CA LEU A 316 -8.17 15.95 -19.20
C LEU A 316 -9.12 15.57 -18.07
N SER A 317 -10.16 14.79 -18.37
CA SER A 317 -11.08 14.24 -17.36
C SER A 317 -10.33 13.40 -16.31
N ASN A 318 -9.41 12.54 -16.75
CA ASN A 318 -8.58 11.75 -15.84
C ASN A 318 -7.60 12.60 -15.02
N GLN A 319 -7.06 13.69 -15.58
CA GLN A 319 -6.21 14.63 -14.83
C GLN A 319 -7.02 15.34 -13.75
N LEU A 320 -8.25 15.76 -14.05
CA LEU A 320 -9.13 16.37 -13.05
C LEU A 320 -9.50 15.38 -11.95
N ALA A 321 -9.85 14.13 -12.29
CA ALA A 321 -10.16 13.11 -11.29
C ALA A 321 -8.98 12.87 -10.34
N LYS A 322 -7.74 12.90 -10.84
CA LYS A 322 -6.53 12.83 -10.00
C LYS A 322 -6.40 14.06 -9.11
N PHE A 323 -6.58 15.26 -9.64
CA PHE A 323 -6.54 16.49 -8.85
C PHE A 323 -7.54 16.47 -7.69
N VAL A 324 -8.76 15.97 -7.92
CA VAL A 324 -9.77 15.81 -6.86
C VAL A 324 -9.23 14.94 -5.71
N VAL A 325 -8.35 13.98 -5.97
CA VAL A 325 -7.76 13.09 -4.96
C VAL A 325 -6.43 13.60 -4.38
N SER A 326 -5.60 14.28 -5.16
CA SER A 326 -4.27 14.73 -4.71
C SER A 326 -4.24 16.14 -4.16
N GLY A 327 -5.25 16.96 -4.45
CA GLY A 327 -5.29 18.39 -4.13
C GLY A 327 -4.21 19.23 -4.84
N HIS A 328 -3.41 18.61 -5.72
CA HIS A 328 -2.26 19.21 -6.42
C HIS A 328 -2.08 18.57 -7.80
N SER A 329 -1.47 19.32 -8.73
CA SER A 329 -1.09 18.88 -10.09
C SER A 329 0.13 17.96 -10.14
#